data_AF-A0A7L1LLX1-F1
#
_entry.id   AF-A0A7L1LLX1-F1
#
_cell.length_a   1.000
_cell.length_b   1.000
_cell.length_c   1.000
_cell.angle_alpha   90.00
_cell.angle_beta   90.00
_cell.angle_gamma   90.00
#
_symmetry.space_group_name_H-M   'P 1'
#
loop_
_entity.id
_entity.type
_entity.pdbx_description
1 polymer ?
#
loop_
_entity_poly.entity_id
_entity_poly.type
_entity_poly.pdbx_seq_one_letter_code
_entity_poly.pdbx_strand_id
1 'polypeptide(L)'
;MFGLFFLILFTPGVSEFLCTSSDLEMSYTFCDSTAHAFTFNLTPCSTINKRVWNAALTWIPRSDLTFLKIVFNVWYEGAKALHWKEILCSGADDEYSVCAMLKGETITAEFDIKGARITFPKGDYNIILQGFSDDSENNMVICLNFTMIVKQDAF
;
A
#
# COMPACT_ATOMS: atom_id res chain seq x y z
N MET A 1 -3.48 -35.70 1.65
CA MET A 1 -4.68 -34.85 1.51
C MET A 1 -4.43 -33.51 2.22
N PHE A 2 -3.42 -32.75 1.76
CA PHE A 2 -2.92 -31.51 2.40
C PHE A 2 -2.66 -30.41 1.36
N GLY A 3 -3.34 -30.48 0.20
CA GLY A 3 -3.07 -29.61 -0.96
C GLY A 3 -4.16 -28.60 -1.29
N LEU A 4 -5.30 -28.62 -0.59
CA LEU A 4 -6.47 -27.76 -0.90
C LEU A 4 -6.62 -26.55 0.02
N PHE A 5 -5.94 -26.50 1.17
CA PHE A 5 -6.06 -25.37 2.10
C PHE A 5 -5.15 -24.18 1.76
N PHE A 6 -4.11 -24.36 0.95
CA PHE A 6 -3.13 -23.31 0.65
C PHE A 6 -3.48 -22.46 -0.58
N LEU A 7 -4.45 -22.88 -1.40
CA LEU A 7 -4.79 -22.20 -2.66
C LEU A 7 -5.81 -21.07 -2.50
N ILE A 8 -6.45 -20.92 -1.33
CA ILE A 8 -7.47 -19.88 -1.11
C ILE A 8 -6.83 -18.52 -0.81
N LEU A 9 -5.57 -18.50 -0.35
CA LEU A 9 -4.84 -17.29 0.08
C LEU A 9 -4.35 -16.40 -1.08
N PHE A 10 -4.43 -16.85 -2.33
CA PHE A 10 -3.89 -16.10 -3.48
C PHE A 10 -4.90 -15.97 -4.61
N THR A 11 -6.17 -15.76 -4.27
CA THR A 11 -7.18 -15.45 -5.28
C THR A 11 -7.06 -13.95 -5.63
N PRO A 12 -6.67 -13.59 -6.87
CA PRO A 12 -6.63 -12.20 -7.27
C PRO A 12 -8.05 -11.62 -7.18
N GLY A 13 -8.18 -10.49 -6.47
CA GLY A 13 -9.45 -9.82 -6.22
C GLY A 13 -10.11 -10.10 -4.86
N VAL A 14 -9.54 -10.96 -4.01
CA VAL A 14 -9.99 -11.03 -2.60
C VAL A 14 -9.43 -9.84 -1.83
N SER A 15 -10.32 -9.14 -1.12
CA SER A 15 -9.95 -8.04 -0.24
C SER A 15 -9.27 -8.58 0.99
N GLU A 16 -8.00 -8.21 1.17
CA GLU A 16 -7.27 -8.43 2.41
C GLU A 16 -7.68 -7.37 3.42
N PHE A 17 -8.12 -7.84 4.58
CA PHE A 17 -8.56 -6.99 5.66
C PHE A 17 -7.35 -6.50 6.45
N LEU A 18 -7.18 -5.18 6.56
CA LEU A 18 -6.10 -4.59 7.35
C LEU A 18 -6.53 -4.43 8.79
N CYS A 19 -7.61 -3.67 9.00
CA CYS A 19 -8.07 -3.36 10.34
C CYS A 19 -9.49 -2.76 10.33
N THR A 20 -10.18 -2.90 11.47
CA THR A 20 -11.45 -2.23 11.74
C THR A 20 -11.46 -1.75 13.18
N SER A 21 -12.00 -0.57 13.38
CA SER A 21 -12.24 0.04 14.67
C SER A 21 -13.58 0.81 14.64
N SER A 22 -13.86 1.51 15.73
CA SER A 22 -15.07 2.34 15.85
C SER A 22 -15.12 3.49 14.85
N ASP A 23 -13.95 3.99 14.43
CA ASP A 23 -13.83 5.19 13.61
C ASP A 23 -13.18 4.95 12.24
N LEU A 24 -12.49 3.82 12.05
CA LEU A 24 -11.77 3.51 10.81
C LEU A 24 -12.02 2.07 10.39
N GLU A 25 -12.17 1.85 9.09
CA GLU A 25 -12.09 0.53 8.48
C GLU A 25 -11.20 0.61 7.25
N MET A 26 -10.26 -0.33 7.14
CA MET A 26 -9.29 -0.32 6.06
C MET A 26 -9.08 -1.73 5.53
N SER A 27 -9.02 -1.85 4.22
CA SER A 27 -8.70 -3.07 3.51
C SER A 27 -7.92 -2.73 2.25
N TYR A 28 -7.33 -3.74 1.61
CA TYR A 28 -6.76 -3.59 0.28
C TYR A 28 -7.06 -4.77 -0.61
N THR A 29 -7.05 -4.51 -1.90
CA THR A 29 -7.06 -5.53 -2.95
C THR A 29 -5.88 -5.29 -3.88
N PHE A 30 -5.38 -6.33 -4.52
CA PHE A 30 -4.47 -6.15 -5.65
C PHE A 30 -5.28 -5.71 -6.87
N CYS A 31 -4.84 -4.64 -7.55
CA CYS A 31 -5.51 -4.15 -8.75
C CYS A 31 -4.97 -4.75 -10.06
N ASP A 32 -3.99 -5.65 -9.97
CA ASP A 32 -3.57 -6.51 -11.08
C ASP A 32 -4.04 -7.96 -10.87
N SER A 33 -3.95 -8.76 -11.92
CA SER A 33 -4.34 -10.17 -11.92
C SER A 33 -3.27 -11.12 -11.35
N THR A 34 -2.16 -10.57 -10.86
CA THR A 34 -0.97 -11.36 -10.56
C THR A 34 -0.82 -11.55 -9.05
N ALA A 35 -0.45 -12.76 -8.62
CA ALA A 35 -0.23 -13.03 -7.19
C ALA A 35 0.98 -12.27 -6.65
N HIS A 36 0.81 -11.61 -5.51
CA HIS A 36 1.87 -10.87 -4.81
C HIS A 36 2.08 -11.45 -3.42
N ALA A 37 3.34 -11.54 -3.00
CA ALA A 37 3.69 -11.74 -1.60
C ALA A 37 3.89 -10.36 -0.98
N PHE A 38 2.79 -9.80 -0.48
CA PHE A 38 2.76 -8.48 0.14
C PHE A 38 1.86 -8.53 1.38
N THR A 39 2.36 -7.98 2.48
CA THR A 39 1.62 -7.82 3.73
C THR A 39 1.83 -6.40 4.21
N PHE A 40 0.75 -5.75 4.64
CA PHE A 40 0.77 -4.43 5.20
C PHE A 40 0.02 -4.45 6.53
N ASN A 41 0.58 -3.81 7.55
CA ASN A 41 -0.01 -3.69 8.86
C ASN A 41 0.01 -2.22 9.28
N LEU A 42 -1.07 -1.76 9.90
CA LEU A 42 -1.21 -0.39 10.36
C LEU A 42 -1.59 -0.38 11.84
N THR A 43 -0.80 0.30 12.67
CA THR A 43 -1.04 0.40 14.11
C THR A 43 -0.86 1.84 14.60
N PRO A 44 -1.79 2.40 15.39
CA PRO A 44 -3.14 1.91 15.68
C PRO A 44 -4.09 2.10 14.49
N CYS A 45 -5.12 1.26 14.38
CA CYS A 45 -6.20 1.46 13.42
C CYS A 45 -7.22 2.48 13.93
N SER A 46 -6.87 3.76 13.91
CA SER A 46 -7.79 4.84 14.32
C SER A 46 -7.30 6.20 13.83
N THR A 47 -8.20 6.98 13.25
CA THR A 47 -8.00 8.38 12.85
C THR A 47 -8.19 9.36 14.02
N ILE A 48 -9.00 9.00 15.02
CA ILE A 48 -9.37 9.90 16.12
C ILE A 48 -8.23 10.00 17.15
N ASN A 49 -7.83 11.24 17.49
CA ASN A 49 -6.81 11.55 18.50
C ASN A 49 -5.45 10.87 18.28
N LYS A 50 -5.18 10.38 17.06
CA LYS A 50 -3.90 9.78 16.67
C LYS A 50 -3.25 10.65 15.59
N ARG A 51 -2.02 11.07 15.85
CA ARG A 51 -1.23 11.89 14.92
C ARG A 51 -0.19 11.09 14.14
N VAL A 52 0.04 9.85 14.55
CA VAL A 52 1.07 8.98 13.99
C VAL A 52 0.47 7.59 13.87
N TRP A 53 0.51 7.03 12.66
CA TRP A 53 0.30 5.60 12.43
C TRP A 53 1.64 4.97 12.11
N ASN A 54 1.95 3.87 12.76
CA ASN A 54 3.08 3.04 12.41
C ASN A 54 2.62 2.03 11.36
N ALA A 55 3.28 2.04 10.20
CA ALA A 55 3.07 1.10 9.12
C ALA A 55 4.24 0.13 9.07
N ALA A 56 3.92 -1.15 9.02
CA ALA A 56 4.89 -2.22 8.78
C ALA A 56 4.48 -2.97 7.52
N LEU A 57 5.40 -3.10 6.57
CA LEU A 57 5.16 -3.85 5.34
C LEU A 57 6.23 -4.89 5.11
N THR A 58 5.79 -5.98 4.50
CA THR A 58 6.64 -7.03 3.95
C THR A 58 6.28 -7.23 2.50
N TRP A 59 7.27 -7.22 1.60
CA TRP A 59 7.05 -7.39 0.16
C TRP A 59 8.16 -8.24 -0.45
N ILE A 60 7.81 -9.16 -1.34
CA ILE A 60 8.77 -9.85 -2.21
C ILE A 60 8.55 -9.36 -3.65
N PRO A 61 9.46 -8.55 -4.22
CA PRO A 61 9.31 -8.00 -5.55
C PRO A 61 9.53 -9.10 -6.60
N ARG A 62 8.81 -8.97 -7.72
CA ARG A 62 8.87 -9.93 -8.84
C ARG A 62 9.87 -9.55 -9.93
N SER A 63 10.54 -8.42 -9.76
CA SER A 63 11.60 -7.91 -10.61
C SER A 63 12.65 -7.26 -9.73
N ASP A 64 13.84 -7.07 -10.28
CA ASP A 64 14.90 -6.33 -9.60
C ASP A 64 14.46 -4.86 -9.43
N LEU A 65 14.77 -4.27 -8.29
CA LEU A 65 14.40 -2.90 -7.93
C LEU A 65 15.57 -1.94 -8.17
N THR A 66 16.12 -1.96 -9.37
CA THR A 66 17.12 -0.96 -9.79
C THR A 66 16.48 0.39 -10.09
N PHE A 67 15.21 0.38 -10.49
CA PHE A 67 14.38 1.56 -10.61
C PHE A 67 13.03 1.29 -9.95
N LEU A 68 12.52 2.26 -9.20
CA LEU A 68 11.23 2.15 -8.54
C LEU A 68 10.57 3.53 -8.48
N LYS A 69 9.51 3.69 -9.25
CA LYS A 69 8.61 4.84 -9.16
C LYS A 69 7.32 4.43 -8.47
N ILE A 70 6.92 5.17 -7.45
CA ILE A 70 5.64 5.02 -6.77
C ILE A 70 4.69 6.12 -7.24
N VAL A 71 3.49 5.72 -7.63
CA VAL A 71 2.38 6.60 -7.97
C VAL A 71 1.24 6.34 -7.00
N PHE A 72 0.79 7.38 -6.34
CA PHE A 72 -0.27 7.35 -5.34
C PHE A 72 -1.43 8.25 -5.78
N ASN A 73 -2.63 7.67 -5.89
CA ASN A 73 -3.86 8.40 -6.18
C ASN A 73 -4.84 8.22 -5.04
N VAL A 74 -5.33 9.32 -4.49
CA VAL A 74 -6.39 9.30 -3.48
C VAL A 74 -7.65 9.86 -4.09
N TRP A 75 -8.74 9.11 -3.94
CA TRP A 75 -10.10 9.52 -4.26
C TRP A 75 -10.88 9.62 -2.97
N TYR A 76 -11.63 10.70 -2.80
CA TYR A 76 -12.54 10.93 -1.69
C TYR A 76 -13.93 11.14 -2.27
N GLU A 77 -14.89 10.31 -1.87
CA GLU A 77 -16.28 10.38 -2.38
C GLU A 77 -16.36 10.39 -3.92
N GLY A 78 -15.48 9.60 -4.56
CA GLY A 78 -15.40 9.48 -6.01
C GLY A 78 -14.70 10.65 -6.73
N ALA A 79 -14.24 11.69 -6.02
CA ALA A 79 -13.47 12.79 -6.59
C ALA A 79 -11.98 12.63 -6.29
N LYS A 80 -11.11 12.93 -7.27
CA LYS A 80 -9.66 12.84 -7.10
C LYS A 80 -9.18 13.91 -6.11
N ALA A 81 -8.74 13.48 -4.94
CA ALA A 81 -8.27 14.34 -3.85
C ALA A 81 -6.76 14.57 -3.90
N LEU A 82 -5.98 13.55 -4.28
CA LEU A 82 -4.52 13.65 -4.37
C LEU A 82 -4.00 12.84 -5.56
N HIS A 83 -2.99 13.43 -6.20
CA HIS A 83 -2.11 12.73 -7.12
C HIS A 83 -0.68 13.02 -6.70
N TRP A 84 0.07 11.98 -6.39
CA TRP A 84 1.46 12.12 -5.98
C TRP A 84 2.30 11.05 -6.67
N LYS A 85 3.50 11.44 -7.09
CA LYS A 85 4.48 10.57 -7.74
C LYS A 85 5.83 10.83 -7.10
N GLU A 86 6.55 9.76 -6.80
CA GLU A 86 7.92 9.84 -6.29
C GLU A 86 8.76 8.72 -6.90
N ILE A 87 10.01 9.05 -7.23
CA ILE A 87 11.00 8.08 -7.65
C ILE A 87 11.80 7.73 -6.40
N LEU A 88 11.66 6.49 -5.94
CA LEU A 88 12.39 5.98 -4.78
C LEU A 88 13.75 5.40 -5.18
N CYS A 89 13.83 4.79 -6.37
CA CYS A 89 15.09 4.26 -6.89
C CYS A 89 15.31 4.73 -8.33
N SER A 90 16.47 5.29 -8.58
CA SER A 90 16.98 5.79 -9.87
C SER A 90 18.35 5.18 -10.21
N GLY A 91 18.59 3.95 -9.74
CA GLY A 91 19.85 3.23 -9.86
C GLY A 91 20.03 2.27 -8.68
N ALA A 92 21.08 1.45 -8.75
CA ALA A 92 21.42 0.53 -7.68
C ALA A 92 22.04 1.23 -6.45
N ASP A 93 22.73 2.36 -6.66
CA ASP A 93 23.44 3.11 -5.61
C ASP A 93 22.63 4.30 -5.05
N ASP A 94 21.30 4.21 -5.09
CA ASP A 94 20.42 5.29 -4.63
C ASP A 94 20.28 5.32 -3.09
N GLU A 95 19.66 6.38 -2.55
CA GLU A 95 19.63 6.69 -1.12
C GLU A 95 18.92 5.61 -0.28
N TYR A 96 17.90 4.94 -0.83
CA TYR A 96 17.12 3.96 -0.09
C TYR A 96 17.72 2.56 -0.20
N SER A 97 17.80 1.86 0.94
CA SER A 97 18.31 0.48 1.02
C SER A 97 17.50 -0.56 0.26
N VAL A 98 16.30 -0.20 -0.20
CA VAL A 98 15.46 -1.06 -1.05
C VAL A 98 15.91 -1.05 -2.51
N CYS A 99 16.71 -0.06 -2.91
CA CYS A 99 17.29 0.03 -4.24
C CYS A 99 18.37 -1.04 -4.39
N ALA A 100 18.42 -1.68 -5.56
CA ALA A 100 19.22 -2.88 -5.86
C ALA A 100 18.76 -4.21 -5.25
N MET A 101 17.63 -4.25 -4.53
CA MET A 101 17.05 -5.53 -4.13
C MET A 101 16.69 -6.37 -5.35
N LEU A 102 17.08 -7.64 -5.32
CA LEU A 102 16.87 -8.58 -6.40
C LEU A 102 15.48 -9.19 -6.32
N LYS A 103 14.99 -9.66 -7.47
CA LYS A 103 13.77 -10.45 -7.55
C LYS A 103 13.80 -11.60 -6.53
N GLY A 104 12.74 -11.71 -5.74
CA GLY A 104 12.58 -12.80 -4.78
C GLY A 104 13.16 -12.53 -3.38
N GLU A 105 13.87 -11.41 -3.18
CA GLU A 105 14.31 -10.99 -1.85
C GLU A 105 13.15 -10.43 -1.01
N THR A 106 13.22 -10.56 0.31
CA THR A 106 12.18 -10.04 1.20
C THR A 106 12.52 -8.64 1.65
N ILE A 107 11.65 -7.69 1.33
CA ILE A 107 11.69 -6.31 1.81
C ILE A 107 10.84 -6.21 3.04
N THR A 108 11.42 -5.76 4.16
CA THR A 108 10.69 -5.41 5.37
C THR A 108 10.95 -3.95 5.69
N ALA A 109 9.90 -3.15 5.79
CA ALA A 109 10.02 -1.74 6.12
C ALA A 109 9.01 -1.37 7.21
N GLU A 110 9.47 -0.59 8.18
CA GLU A 110 8.66 0.01 9.22
C GLU A 110 8.84 1.53 9.17
N PHE A 111 7.73 2.26 9.08
CA PHE A 111 7.77 3.72 8.99
C PHE A 111 6.55 4.36 9.65
N ASP A 112 6.77 5.56 10.16
CA ASP A 112 5.72 6.36 10.76
C ASP A 112 5.04 7.25 9.71
N ILE A 113 3.75 7.02 9.51
CA ILE A 113 2.86 7.92 8.78
C ILE A 113 2.43 9.02 9.76
N LYS A 114 3.16 10.13 9.74
CA LYS A 114 2.89 11.30 10.59
C LYS A 114 1.82 12.18 9.94
N GLY A 115 0.57 11.99 10.37
CA GLY A 115 -0.60 12.76 9.94
C GLY A 115 -0.72 14.15 10.58
N ALA A 116 0.37 14.80 10.98
CA ALA A 116 0.34 16.04 11.76
C ALA A 116 -0.42 17.23 11.10
N ARG A 117 -0.85 17.08 9.84
CA ARG A 117 -1.71 18.03 9.10
C ARG A 117 -2.88 17.37 8.33
N ILE A 118 -3.08 16.06 8.45
CA ILE A 118 -4.07 15.34 7.64
C ILE A 118 -5.28 15.04 8.52
N THR A 119 -6.29 15.91 8.47
CA THR A 119 -7.63 15.56 8.93
C THR A 119 -8.29 14.72 7.85
N PHE A 120 -8.79 13.54 8.21
CA PHE A 120 -9.62 12.75 7.31
C PHE A 120 -11.09 13.02 7.63
N PRO A 121 -11.82 13.79 6.79
CA PRO A 121 -13.27 13.84 6.85
C PRO A 121 -13.89 12.45 6.86
N LYS A 122 -15.04 12.31 7.50
CA LYS A 122 -15.88 11.13 7.37
C LYS A 122 -16.22 10.90 5.90
N GLY A 123 -16.09 9.65 5.45
CA GLY A 123 -16.45 9.26 4.10
C GLY A 123 -15.64 8.09 3.58
N ASP A 124 -15.86 7.80 2.31
CA ASP A 124 -15.22 6.70 1.59
C ASP A 124 -14.02 7.20 0.80
N TYR A 125 -12.89 6.52 1.03
CA TYR A 125 -11.63 6.78 0.35
C TYR A 125 -11.21 5.56 -0.46
N ASN A 126 -10.84 5.81 -1.71
CA ASN A 126 -10.19 4.83 -2.56
C ASN A 126 -8.77 5.30 -2.85
N ILE A 127 -7.79 4.48 -2.49
CA ILE A 127 -6.38 4.83 -2.56
C ILE A 127 -5.68 3.81 -3.45
N ILE A 128 -5.24 4.25 -4.61
CA ILE A 128 -4.54 3.41 -5.58
C ILE A 128 -3.04 3.69 -5.49
N LEU A 129 -2.27 2.69 -5.09
CA LEU A 129 -0.82 2.69 -5.06
C LEU A 129 -0.29 1.80 -6.17
N GLN A 130 0.54 2.36 -7.04
CA GLN A 130 1.18 1.63 -8.14
C GLN A 130 2.69 1.82 -8.02
N GLY A 131 3.44 0.72 -8.14
CA GLY A 131 4.88 0.74 -8.27
C GLY A 131 5.30 0.34 -9.68
N PHE A 132 6.27 1.04 -10.26
CA PHE A 132 6.80 0.78 -11.59
C PHE A 132 8.32 0.62 -11.56
N SER A 133 8.85 -0.31 -12.35
CA SER A 133 10.29 -0.51 -12.54
C SER A 133 10.89 0.34 -13.66
N ASP A 134 10.14 1.32 -14.17
CA ASP A 134 10.61 2.26 -15.18
C ASP A 134 9.92 3.62 -15.05
N ASP A 135 10.52 4.64 -15.66
CA ASP A 135 10.01 6.01 -15.62
C ASP A 135 8.76 6.21 -16.50
N SER A 136 8.59 5.40 -17.55
CA SER A 136 7.44 5.50 -18.47
C SER A 136 6.15 4.89 -17.93
N GLU A 137 6.16 4.33 -16.71
CA GLU A 137 5.00 3.73 -16.04
C GLU A 137 4.40 2.54 -16.81
N ASN A 138 5.23 1.81 -17.57
CA ASN A 138 4.78 0.69 -18.41
C ASN A 138 4.98 -0.68 -17.74
N ASN A 139 5.98 -0.82 -16.87
CA ASN A 139 6.32 -2.05 -16.18
C ASN A 139 5.91 -1.96 -14.71
N MET A 140 4.65 -2.27 -14.45
CA MET A 140 4.08 -2.27 -13.11
C MET A 140 4.59 -3.49 -12.31
N VAL A 141 5.20 -3.22 -11.15
CA VAL A 141 5.73 -4.26 -10.24
C VAL A 141 4.78 -4.59 -9.10
N ILE A 142 3.93 -3.64 -8.70
CA ILE A 142 2.90 -3.81 -7.68
C ILE A 142 1.73 -2.87 -7.93
N CYS A 143 0.51 -3.33 -7.64
CA CYS A 143 -0.72 -2.54 -7.74
C CYS A 143 -1.60 -2.85 -6.54
N LEU A 144 -1.86 -1.86 -5.69
CA LEU A 144 -2.72 -1.97 -4.52
C LEU A 144 -3.85 -0.95 -4.61
N ASN A 145 -5.05 -1.40 -4.31
CA ASN A 145 -6.23 -0.58 -4.16
C ASN A 145 -6.71 -0.71 -2.71
N PHE A 146 -6.35 0.28 -1.89
CA PHE A 146 -6.82 0.38 -0.52
C PHE A 146 -8.20 1.04 -0.49
N THR A 147 -9.11 0.43 0.27
CA THR A 147 -10.39 1.03 0.64
C THR A 147 -10.28 1.46 2.09
N MET A 148 -10.55 2.73 2.35
CA MET A 148 -10.54 3.29 3.70
C MET A 148 -11.87 3.99 3.96
N ILE A 149 -12.58 3.54 4.98
CA ILE A 149 -13.87 4.09 5.40
C ILE A 149 -13.65 4.78 6.74
N VAL A 150 -13.78 6.11 6.74
CA VAL A 150 -13.73 6.91 7.96
C VAL A 150 -15.16 7.04 8.45
N LYS A 151 -15.47 6.42 9.60
CA LYS A 151 -16.83 6.27 10.11
C LYS A 151 -17.32 7.51 10.87
N GLN A 152 -16.40 8.32 11.39
CA GLN A 152 -16.66 9.48 12.22
C GLN A 152 -15.67 10.59 11.89
N ASP A 153 -16.11 11.85 11.97
CA ASP A 153 -15.21 12.98 11.86
C ASP A 153 -14.27 13.05 13.07
N ALA A 154 -13.16 13.77 12.93
CA ALA A 154 -12.21 13.97 14.00
C ALA A 154 -12.75 14.79 15.20
N PHE A 155 -14.00 15.28 15.13
CA PHE A 155 -14.66 16.15 16.12
C PHE A 155 -16.13 15.78 16.33
#